data_AF-A0A4E0PX65-F1
#
_entry.id   AF-A0A4E0PX65-F1
#
_cell.length_a   1.000
_cell.length_b   1.000
_cell.length_c   1.000
_cell.angle_alpha   90.00
_cell.angle_beta   90.00
_cell.angle_gamma   90.00
#
_symmetry.space_group_name_H-M   'P 1'
#
loop_
_entity.id
_entity.type
_entity.pdbx_description
1 polymer ?
#
loop_
_entity_poly.entity_id
_entity_poly.type
_entity_poly.pdbx_seq_one_letter_code
_entity_poly.pdbx_strand_id
1 'polypeptide(L)'
;MRSNATAVQEALEGIEYPKNKRDILDYAKKHHASENIISDLQDIPDKKYESTSDIRRALGVKGLTEDMQKRIEEDVEKIDKDIDRWTQHKS
;
A
#
# COMPACT_ATOMS: atom_id res chain seq x y z
N MET A 1 0.47 -13.29 13.45
CA MET A 1 1.42 -12.16 13.30
C MET A 1 1.26 -11.66 11.87
N ARG A 2 1.18 -10.34 11.63
CA ARG A 2 1.09 -9.79 10.25
C ARG A 2 2.48 -9.68 9.64
N SER A 3 2.60 -9.93 8.35
CA SER A 3 3.86 -9.75 7.62
C SER A 3 4.29 -8.29 7.60
N ASN A 4 5.57 -8.03 7.83
CA ASN A 4 6.13 -6.68 7.71
C ASN A 4 6.31 -6.32 6.22
N ALA A 5 6.16 -5.04 5.87
CA ALA A 5 6.31 -4.54 4.50
C ALA A 5 7.65 -4.95 3.87
N THR A 6 8.73 -4.93 4.65
CA THR A 6 10.07 -5.32 4.21
C THR A 6 10.14 -6.80 3.83
N ALA A 7 9.54 -7.67 4.65
CA ALA A 7 9.56 -9.12 4.40
C ALA A 7 8.77 -9.49 3.13
N VAL A 8 7.68 -8.79 2.85
CA VAL A 8 6.92 -8.93 1.60
C VAL A 8 7.75 -8.47 0.40
N GLN A 9 8.52 -7.39 0.55
CA GLN A 9 9.40 -6.89 -0.50
C GLN A 9 10.54 -7.86 -0.81
N GLU A 10 11.20 -8.41 0.22
CA GLU A 10 12.27 -9.41 0.06
C GLU A 10 11.74 -10.70 -0.59
N ALA A 11 10.56 -11.18 -0.17
CA ALA A 11 9.95 -12.39 -0.73
C ALA A 11 9.54 -12.25 -2.21
N LEU A 12 9.38 -11.02 -2.70
CA LEU A 12 8.95 -10.70 -4.06
C LEU A 12 10.03 -9.93 -4.85
N GLU A 13 11.27 -9.91 -4.36
CA GLU A 13 12.38 -9.25 -5.03
C GLU A 13 12.71 -10.00 -6.33
N GLY A 14 12.81 -9.27 -7.45
CA GLY A 14 13.15 -9.86 -8.75
C GLY A 14 11.97 -10.50 -9.50
N ILE A 15 10.74 -10.38 -9.00
CA ILE A 15 9.56 -10.78 -9.77
C ILE A 15 9.29 -9.78 -10.90
N GLU A 16 9.09 -10.30 -12.12
CA GLU A 16 8.72 -9.49 -13.27
C GLU A 16 7.21 -9.26 -13.31
N TYR A 17 6.81 -7.98 -13.25
CA TYR A 17 5.42 -7.57 -13.37
C TYR A 17 5.02 -7.37 -14.84
N PRO A 18 3.73 -7.53 -15.17
CA PRO A 18 2.61 -7.78 -14.25
C PRO A 18 2.30 -9.26 -14.01
N LYS A 19 1.74 -9.58 -12.83
CA LYS A 19 1.45 -10.95 -12.38
C LYS A 19 0.10 -11.08 -11.70
N ASN A 20 -0.49 -12.27 -11.79
CA ASN A 20 -1.73 -12.58 -11.10
C ASN A 20 -1.44 -13.10 -9.69
N LYS A 21 -2.44 -13.07 -8.81
CA LYS A 21 -2.33 -13.60 -7.43
C LYS A 21 -1.70 -14.99 -7.36
N ARG A 22 -2.09 -15.90 -8.27
CA ARG A 22 -1.58 -17.28 -8.30
C ARG A 22 -0.08 -17.33 -8.60
N ASP A 23 0.39 -16.53 -9.54
CA ASP A 23 1.80 -16.47 -9.91
C ASP A 23 2.64 -15.87 -8.78
N ILE A 24 2.11 -14.85 -8.09
CA ILE A 24 2.74 -14.23 -6.92
C ILE A 24 2.88 -15.23 -5.77
N LEU A 25 1.82 -16.01 -5.50
CA LEU A 25 1.84 -17.06 -4.49
C LEU A 25 2.84 -18.18 -4.81
N ASP A 26 2.90 -18.61 -6.07
CA ASP A 26 3.86 -19.62 -6.52
C ASP A 26 5.30 -19.11 -6.40
N TYR A 27 5.54 -17.86 -6.83
CA TYR A 27 6.84 -17.21 -6.70
C TYR A 27 7.29 -17.12 -5.23
N ALA A 28 6.43 -16.60 -4.35
CA ALA A 28 6.74 -16.47 -2.93
C ALA A 28 7.06 -17.83 -2.29
N LYS A 29 6.33 -18.90 -2.64
CA LYS A 29 6.61 -20.25 -2.16
C LYS A 29 7.96 -20.78 -2.65
N LYS A 30 8.29 -20.56 -3.94
CA LYS A 30 9.57 -20.96 -4.53
C LYS A 30 10.75 -20.21 -3.92
N HIS A 31 10.54 -18.97 -3.48
CA HIS A 31 11.54 -18.13 -2.85
C HIS A 31 11.57 -18.26 -1.32
N HIS A 32 11.03 -19.34 -0.76
CA HIS A 32 11.05 -19.64 0.68
C HIS A 32 10.42 -18.55 1.55
N ALA A 33 9.40 -17.85 1.04
CA ALA A 33 8.65 -16.90 1.85
C ALA A 33 8.02 -17.61 3.07
N SER A 34 8.06 -16.94 4.22
CA SER A 34 7.48 -17.47 5.45
C SER A 34 5.98 -17.74 5.31
N GLU A 35 5.45 -18.70 6.08
CA GLU A 35 4.03 -19.07 6.04
C GLU A 35 3.09 -17.90 6.33
N ASN A 36 3.52 -16.94 7.15
CA ASN A 36 2.77 -15.71 7.40
C ASN A 36 2.63 -14.86 6.12
N ILE A 37 3.69 -14.73 5.32
CA ILE A 37 3.66 -14.01 4.03
C ILE A 37 2.77 -14.73 3.05
N ILE A 38 2.88 -16.06 2.96
CA ILE A 38 2.02 -16.86 2.09
C ILE A 38 0.55 -16.71 2.47
N SER A 39 0.24 -16.74 3.77
CA SER A 39 -1.13 -16.56 4.27
C SER A 39 -1.66 -15.17 3.94
N ASP A 40 -0.87 -14.12 4.18
CA ASP A 40 -1.30 -12.76 3.86
C ASP A 40 -1.49 -12.58 2.33
N LEU A 41 -0.62 -13.15 1.49
CA LEU A 41 -0.76 -13.17 0.03
C LEU A 41 -1.96 -14.01 -0.45
N GLN A 42 -2.46 -14.95 0.35
CA GLN A 42 -3.68 -15.69 0.05
C GLN A 42 -4.94 -14.85 0.29
N ASP A 43 -4.87 -13.82 1.12
CA ASP A 43 -6.02 -12.97 1.45
C ASP A 43 -6.20 -11.79 0.48
N ILE A 44 -5.21 -11.49 -0.38
CA ILE A 44 -5.34 -10.40 -1.36
C ILE A 44 -6.38 -10.74 -2.45
N PRO A 45 -7.04 -9.72 -3.06
CA PRO A 45 -7.97 -9.93 -4.16
C PRO A 45 -7.35 -10.70 -5.34
N ASP A 46 -8.15 -11.54 -6.00
CA ASP A 46 -7.72 -12.19 -7.23
C ASP A 46 -7.79 -11.20 -8.40
N LYS A 47 -6.70 -10.47 -8.60
CA LYS A 47 -6.52 -9.50 -9.69
C LYS A 47 -5.10 -9.57 -10.24
N LYS A 48 -4.88 -8.83 -11.32
CA LYS A 48 -3.56 -8.56 -11.86
C LYS A 48 -2.90 -7.43 -11.08
N TYR A 49 -1.67 -7.65 -10.67
CA TYR A 49 -0.85 -6.69 -9.94
C TYR A 49 0.25 -6.18 -10.86
N GLU A 50 0.40 -4.85 -10.88
CA GLU A 50 1.36 -4.17 -11.74
C GLU A 50 2.69 -3.87 -11.02
N SER A 51 2.72 -3.98 -9.69
CA SER A 51 3.94 -3.78 -8.90
C SER A 51 3.82 -4.36 -7.48
N THR A 52 4.96 -4.51 -6.80
CA THR A 52 5.03 -4.83 -5.35
C THR A 52 4.25 -3.82 -4.50
N SER A 53 4.17 -2.57 -4.93
CA SER A 53 3.42 -1.51 -4.24
C SER A 53 1.91 -1.76 -4.27
N ASP A 54 1.38 -2.32 -5.38
CA ASP A 54 -0.04 -2.68 -5.49
C ASP A 54 -0.38 -3.89 -4.60
N ILE A 55 0.55 -4.84 -4.48
CA ILE A 55 0.41 -5.97 -3.55
C ILE A 55 0.42 -5.48 -2.11
N ARG A 56 1.35 -4.60 -1.73
CA ARG A 56 1.42 -4.00 -0.39
C ARG A 56 0.13 -3.25 -0.03
N ARG A 57 -0.45 -2.54 -0.99
CA ARG A 57 -1.76 -1.89 -0.85
C ARG A 57 -2.87 -2.91 -0.57
N ALA A 58 -2.90 -4.00 -1.34
CA ALA A 58 -3.90 -5.05 -1.18
C ALA A 58 -3.78 -5.82 0.16
N LEU A 59 -2.57 -5.97 0.70
CA LEU A 59 -2.32 -6.59 1.99
C LEU A 59 -2.75 -5.72 3.19
N GLY A 60 -3.11 -4.46 2.96
CA GLY A 60 -3.47 -3.54 4.04
C GLY A 60 -2.32 -3.27 5.01
N VAL A 61 -1.06 -3.47 4.58
CA VAL A 61 0.14 -3.08 5.35
C VAL A 61 0.14 -1.55 5.40
N LYS A 62 -0.53 -1.03 6.43
CA LYS A 62 -0.74 0.40 6.74
C LYS A 62 0.59 1.10 7.01
N GLY A 63 1.33 1.39 5.94
CA GLY A 63 2.30 2.45 5.92
C GLY A 63 1.65 3.78 5.55
N LEU A 64 0.86 3.84 4.48
CA LEU A 64 0.49 5.12 3.85
C LEU A 64 -0.72 5.00 2.90
N THR A 65 -1.93 4.60 3.33
CA THR A 65 -3.08 4.66 2.39
C THR A 65 -4.43 5.02 3.00
N GLU A 66 -5.14 5.84 2.23
CA GLU A 66 -6.55 6.27 2.28
C GLU A 66 -6.98 7.15 3.45
N ASP A 67 -6.79 6.74 4.71
CA ASP A 67 -7.17 7.60 5.85
C ASP A 67 -6.27 8.82 5.99
N MET A 68 -4.96 8.64 5.74
CA MET A 68 -4.01 9.75 5.67
C MET A 68 -4.22 10.62 4.43
N GLN A 69 -4.67 10.06 3.29
CA GLN A 69 -4.94 10.87 2.11
C GLN A 69 -6.13 11.80 2.37
N LYS A 70 -7.23 11.28 2.94
CA LYS A 70 -8.35 12.12 3.37
C LYS A 70 -7.95 13.17 4.39
N ARG A 71 -7.17 12.82 5.42
CA ARG A 71 -6.71 13.79 6.42
C ARG A 71 -5.78 14.85 5.84
N ILE A 72 -4.92 14.50 4.89
CA ILE A 72 -4.06 15.47 4.18
C ILE A 72 -4.93 16.39 3.31
N GLU A 73 -5.92 15.86 2.59
CA GLU A 73 -6.86 16.67 1.80
C GLU A 73 -7.69 17.61 2.69
N GLU A 74 -8.22 17.11 3.81
CA GLU A 74 -8.96 17.92 4.79
C GLU A 74 -8.09 19.00 5.45
N ASP A 75 -6.83 18.69 5.78
CA ASP A 75 -5.91 19.66 6.37
C ASP A 75 -5.46 20.71 5.34
N VAL A 76 -5.29 20.35 4.06
CA VAL A 76 -5.01 21.28 2.97
C VAL A 76 -6.19 22.23 2.71
N GLU A 77 -7.43 21.73 2.71
CA GLU A 77 -8.63 22.57 2.56
C GLU A 77 -8.81 23.58 3.70
N LYS A 78 -8.45 23.21 4.93
CA LYS A 78 -8.51 24.14 6.08
C LYS A 78 -7.49 25.27 5.97
N ILE A 79 -6.29 24.95 5.49
CA ILE A 79 -5.22 25.94 5.30
C ILE A 79 -5.64 27.00 4.27
N ASP A 80 -6.25 26.60 3.16
CA ASP A 80 -6.73 27.52 2.12
C ASP A 80 -7.80 28.49 2.66
N LYS A 81 -8.78 27.97 3.41
CA LYS A 81 -9.84 28.79 4.04
C LYS A 81 -9.32 29.76 5.09
N ASP A 82 -8.30 29.37 5.84
CA ASP A 82 -7.69 30.27 6.82
C ASP A 82 -6.85 31.36 6.12
N ILE A 83 -6.17 31.07 5.02
CA ILE A 83 -5.45 32.08 4.21
C ILE A 83 -6.41 33.18 3.72
N ASP A 84 -7.59 32.81 3.20
CA ASP A 84 -8.63 33.76 2.77
C ASP A 84 -9.17 34.64 3.90
N ARG A 85 -9.22 34.10 5.13
CA ARG A 85 -9.69 34.85 6.31
C ARG A 85 -8.67 35.91 6.74
N TRP A 86 -7.38 35.63 6.60
CA TRP A 86 -6.30 36.57 6.97
C TRP A 86 -6.12 37.70 5.95
N THR A 87 -6.45 37.49 4.68
CA THR A 87 -6.40 38.53 3.62
C THR A 87 -7.52 39.57 3.77
N GLN A 88 -8.69 39.21 4.30
CA GLN A 88 -9.79 40.17 4.49
C GLN A 88 -9.68 41.07 5.73
N HIS A 89 -8.91 40.69 6.74
CA HIS A 89 -8.72 41.49 7.97
C HIS A 89 -7.53 42.46 7.92
N LYS A 90 -6.79 42.49 6.80
CA LYS A 90 -5.59 43.33 6.64
C LYS A 90 -5.80 44.62 5.85
N SER A 91 -7.04 45.08 5.68
CA SER A 91 -7.37 46.38 5.06
C SER A 91 -7.84 47.41 6.05
#